data_AF-A0A1G1Z589-F1
#
_entry.id   AF-A0A1G1Z589-F1
#
_cell.length_a   1.000
_cell.length_b   1.000
_cell.length_c   1.000
_cell.angle_alpha   90.00
_cell.angle_beta   90.00
_cell.angle_gamma   90.00
#
_symmetry.space_group_name_H-M   'P 1'
#
loop_
_entity.id
_entity.type
_entity.pdbx_description
1 polymer ?
#
loop_
_entity_poly.entity_id
_entity_poly.type
_entity_poly.pdbx_seq_one_letter_code
_entity_poly.pdbx_strand_id
1 'polypeptide(L)'
;MIDFFIGPFLVWFPRVAVYAFFVGAVLAHLNRYGSKTDWLKVISYKSLVISAVAFRLLNVLMLSAAQYYVWAQSKFTQILLDSPIDTTVPQEGIVGLFPGLFQTKLGYFFLYSWGRFWINLILIFLVAYGFWAFLKLLKKHKERFFDTGEVELGFLMSLLVGWPNFVIFIPAVFLSVILVSIFRGIFLKEPYTTLGWPFIVAGAIAIVFGNYFITALNLGVLRI
;
A
#
# COMPACT_ATOMS: atom_id res chain seq x y z
N MET A 1 -6.39 -28.15 12.97
CA MET A 1 -7.65 -27.59 12.42
C MET A 1 -7.59 -26.07 12.30
N ILE A 2 -6.98 -25.37 13.28
CA ILE A 2 -6.71 -23.92 13.25
C ILE A 2 -5.84 -23.52 12.04
N ASP A 3 -4.84 -24.32 11.68
CA ASP A 3 -3.92 -23.99 10.57
C ASP A 3 -4.59 -23.99 9.18
N PHE A 4 -5.68 -24.73 9.01
CA PHE A 4 -6.42 -24.78 7.73
C PHE A 4 -7.12 -23.46 7.42
N PHE A 5 -7.56 -22.72 8.43
CA PHE A 5 -8.29 -21.46 8.23
C PHE A 5 -7.40 -20.22 8.37
N ILE A 6 -6.45 -20.22 9.31
CA ILE A 6 -5.63 -19.03 9.60
C ILE A 6 -4.67 -18.73 8.44
N GLY A 7 -3.98 -19.73 7.90
CA GLY A 7 -3.01 -19.54 6.82
C GLY A 7 -3.64 -18.89 5.58
N PRO A 8 -4.68 -19.51 4.97
CA PRO A 8 -5.37 -18.92 3.84
C PRO A 8 -5.98 -17.55 4.16
N PHE A 9 -6.56 -17.38 5.35
CA PHE A 9 -7.13 -16.09 5.75
C PHE A 9 -6.06 -14.98 5.73
N LEU A 10 -4.89 -15.20 6.32
CA LEU A 10 -3.80 -14.21 6.36
C LEU A 10 -3.27 -13.83 4.96
N VAL A 11 -3.37 -14.74 3.99
CA VAL A 11 -2.93 -14.49 2.60
C VAL A 11 -4.00 -13.73 1.80
N TRP A 12 -5.27 -14.11 1.95
CA TRP A 12 -6.36 -13.57 1.14
C TRP A 12 -6.94 -12.27 1.68
N PHE A 13 -7.07 -12.16 3.01
CA PHE A 13 -7.69 -11.01 3.67
C PHE A 13 -7.06 -9.67 3.29
N PRO A 14 -5.71 -9.52 3.22
CA PRO A 14 -5.09 -8.27 2.78
C PRO A 14 -5.45 -7.87 1.35
N ARG A 15 -5.60 -8.84 0.44
CA ARG A 15 -5.99 -8.57 -0.95
C ARG A 15 -7.43 -8.11 -1.02
N VAL A 16 -8.34 -8.81 -0.34
CA VAL A 16 -9.76 -8.45 -0.29
C VAL A 16 -9.95 -7.05 0.30
N ALA A 17 -9.23 -6.72 1.37
CA ALA A 17 -9.27 -5.40 1.99
C ALA A 17 -8.81 -4.30 1.01
N VAL A 18 -7.73 -4.52 0.25
CA VAL A 18 -7.28 -3.56 -0.77
C VAL A 18 -8.36 -3.31 -1.83
N TYR A 19 -9.01 -4.38 -2.33
CA TYR A 19 -10.14 -4.22 -3.26
C TYR A 19 -11.32 -3.49 -2.63
N ALA A 20 -11.66 -3.79 -1.38
CA ALA A 20 -12.74 -3.11 -0.66
C ALA A 20 -12.46 -1.61 -0.48
N PHE A 21 -11.23 -1.24 -0.12
CA PHE A 21 -10.82 0.17 -0.05
C PHE A 21 -10.83 0.84 -1.42
N PHE A 22 -10.41 0.13 -2.47
CA PHE A 22 -10.45 0.66 -3.83
C PHE A 22 -11.90 0.93 -4.28
N VAL A 23 -12.81 -0.02 -4.08
CA VAL A 23 -14.24 0.16 -4.35
C VAL A 23 -14.79 1.33 -3.52
N GLY A 24 -14.44 1.42 -2.24
CA GLY A 24 -14.80 2.54 -1.38
C GLY A 24 -14.31 3.89 -1.92
N ALA A 25 -13.09 3.95 -2.47
CA ALA A 25 -12.54 5.15 -3.08
C ALA A 25 -13.30 5.54 -4.37
N VAL A 26 -13.64 4.56 -5.22
CA VAL A 26 -14.45 4.78 -6.43
C VAL A 26 -15.84 5.30 -6.06
N LEU A 27 -16.51 4.68 -5.08
CA LEU A 27 -17.83 5.11 -4.60
C LEU A 27 -17.77 6.52 -4.00
N ALA A 28 -16.75 6.82 -3.19
CA ALA A 28 -16.55 8.16 -2.64
C ALA A 28 -16.32 9.21 -3.75
N HIS A 29 -15.61 8.84 -4.82
CA HIS A 29 -15.39 9.70 -5.97
C HIS A 29 -16.68 9.92 -6.78
N LEU A 30 -17.43 8.87 -7.08
CA LEU A 30 -18.70 8.95 -7.81
C LEU A 30 -19.76 9.77 -7.06
N ASN A 31 -19.86 9.56 -5.74
CA ASN A 31 -20.84 10.28 -4.90
C ASN A 31 -20.65 11.80 -4.96
N ARG A 32 -19.41 12.26 -5.15
CA ARG A 32 -19.09 13.68 -5.27
C ARG A 32 -19.77 14.36 -6.47
N TYR A 33 -20.08 13.62 -7.53
CA TYR A 33 -20.62 14.19 -8.77
C TYR A 33 -22.15 14.13 -8.89
N GLY A 34 -22.91 13.53 -7.96
CA GLY A 34 -24.37 13.56 -8.15
C GLY A 34 -25.30 12.76 -7.25
N SER A 35 -24.87 12.15 -6.13
CA SER A 35 -25.80 11.36 -5.33
C SER A 35 -26.48 12.18 -4.22
N LYS A 36 -27.82 12.27 -4.29
CA LYS A 36 -28.71 12.79 -3.24
C LYS A 36 -28.86 11.80 -2.06
N THR A 37 -28.21 10.65 -2.12
CA THR A 37 -28.43 9.54 -1.18
C THR A 37 -27.52 9.68 0.04
N ASP A 38 -28.11 9.96 1.21
CA ASP A 38 -27.38 10.40 2.41
C ASP A 38 -26.39 9.37 3.00
N TRP A 39 -26.62 8.07 2.82
CA TRP A 39 -25.73 7.04 3.38
C TRP A 39 -24.36 6.96 2.70
N LEU A 40 -24.24 7.39 1.43
CA LEU A 40 -22.95 7.44 0.72
C LEU A 40 -22.11 8.67 1.11
N LYS A 41 -22.71 9.70 1.74
CA LYS A 41 -21.99 10.91 2.20
C LYS A 41 -21.06 10.65 3.39
N VAL A 42 -21.16 9.47 4.02
CA VAL A 42 -20.36 9.10 5.20
C VAL A 42 -18.91 8.78 4.81
N ILE A 43 -18.66 8.35 3.57
CA ILE A 43 -17.34 7.89 3.13
C ILE A 43 -16.50 9.07 2.65
N SER A 44 -15.67 9.62 3.53
CA SER A 44 -14.67 10.64 3.18
C SER A 44 -13.32 10.00 2.83
N TYR A 45 -12.56 10.62 1.92
CA TYR A 45 -11.19 10.17 1.62
C TYR A 45 -10.30 10.15 2.87
N LYS A 46 -10.48 11.10 3.79
CA LYS A 46 -9.76 11.13 5.06
C LYS A 46 -10.04 9.88 5.90
N SER A 47 -11.30 9.47 6.03
CA SER A 47 -11.68 8.25 6.74
C SER A 47 -11.10 7.00 6.07
N LEU A 48 -11.16 6.92 4.73
CA LEU A 48 -10.57 5.81 3.97
C LEU A 48 -9.06 5.73 4.15
N VAL A 49 -8.35 6.86 4.13
CA VAL A 49 -6.90 6.92 4.37
C VAL A 49 -6.55 6.45 5.78
N ILE A 50 -7.23 6.97 6.81
CA ILE A 50 -6.98 6.57 8.21
C ILE A 50 -7.23 5.06 8.36
N SER A 51 -8.34 4.57 7.80
CA SER A 51 -8.69 3.15 7.84
C SER A 51 -7.68 2.28 7.11
N ALA A 52 -7.19 2.71 5.95
CA ALA A 52 -6.17 1.99 5.19
C ALA A 52 -4.82 1.96 5.92
N VAL A 53 -4.41 3.05 6.55
CA VAL A 53 -3.20 3.11 7.38
C VAL A 53 -3.32 2.18 8.59
N ALA A 54 -4.43 2.27 9.33
CA ALA A 54 -4.70 1.40 10.47
C ALA A 54 -4.72 -0.08 10.05
N PHE A 55 -5.38 -0.39 8.94
CA PHE A 55 -5.42 -1.73 8.36
C PHE A 55 -4.03 -2.27 8.04
N ARG A 56 -3.19 -1.48 7.37
CA ARG A 56 -1.82 -1.88 7.01
C ARG A 56 -0.96 -2.17 8.25
N LEU A 57 -1.06 -1.34 9.28
CA LEU A 57 -0.39 -1.54 10.56
C LEU A 57 -0.86 -2.81 11.26
N LEU A 58 -2.17 -2.98 11.40
CA LEU A 58 -2.76 -4.19 11.99
C LEU A 58 -2.37 -5.45 11.23
N ASN A 59 -2.33 -5.40 9.90
CA ASN A 59 -1.92 -6.53 9.08
C ASN A 59 -0.47 -6.96 9.37
N VAL A 60 0.47 -6.01 9.47
CA VAL A 60 1.88 -6.34 9.80
C VAL A 60 2.01 -6.91 11.20
N LEU A 61 1.25 -6.39 12.17
CA LEU A 61 1.20 -6.94 13.52
C LEU A 61 0.64 -8.38 13.52
N MET A 62 -0.45 -8.61 12.78
CA MET A 62 -1.05 -9.94 12.64
C MET A 62 -0.09 -10.93 11.97
N LEU A 63 0.62 -10.52 10.90
CA LEU A 63 1.62 -11.37 10.24
C LEU A 63 2.78 -11.70 11.18
N SER A 64 3.25 -10.74 11.96
CA SER A 64 4.32 -10.95 12.95
C SER A 64 3.86 -11.90 14.07
N ALA A 65 2.65 -11.70 14.60
CA ALA A 65 2.08 -12.56 15.63
C ALA A 65 1.80 -13.98 15.12
N ALA A 66 1.30 -14.12 13.90
CA ALA A 66 1.09 -15.41 13.27
C ALA A 66 2.41 -16.15 13.03
N GLN A 67 3.45 -15.45 12.58
CA GLN A 67 4.78 -16.02 12.41
C GLN A 67 5.36 -16.53 13.74
N TYR A 68 5.22 -15.74 14.81
CA TYR A 68 5.62 -16.14 16.15
C TYR A 68 4.88 -17.42 16.58
N TYR A 69 3.56 -17.44 16.41
CA TYR A 69 2.74 -18.59 16.79
C TYR A 69 3.13 -19.85 16.03
N VAL A 70 3.33 -19.76 14.70
CA VAL A 70 3.77 -20.89 13.87
C VAL A 70 5.12 -21.43 14.35
N TRP A 71 6.07 -20.55 14.68
CA TRP A 71 7.38 -21.01 15.16
C TRP A 71 7.33 -21.57 16.58
N ALA A 72 6.40 -21.13 17.42
CA ALA A 72 6.24 -21.63 18.77
C ALA A 72 5.66 -23.07 18.83
N GLN A 73 5.06 -23.60 17.77
CA GLN A 73 4.37 -24.89 17.80
C GLN A 73 5.29 -26.13 17.80
N SER A 74 6.52 -26.04 17.27
CA SER A 74 7.44 -27.18 17.20
C SER A 74 8.78 -26.87 17.87
N LYS A 75 9.38 -27.87 18.53
CA LYS A 75 10.73 -27.74 19.12
C LYS A 75 11.78 -27.33 18.08
N PHE A 76 11.63 -27.79 16.84
CA PHE A 76 12.53 -27.45 15.75
C PHE A 76 12.46 -25.96 15.38
N THR A 77 11.25 -25.42 15.27
CA THR A 77 11.02 -24.00 14.91
C THR A 77 11.20 -23.05 16.10
N GLN A 78 11.04 -23.52 17.33
CA GLN A 78 11.31 -22.75 18.55
C GLN A 78 12.76 -22.30 18.64
N ILE A 79 13.69 -23.06 18.06
CA ILE A 79 15.11 -22.65 17.97
C ILE A 79 15.22 -21.28 17.28
N LEU A 80 14.38 -20.99 16.29
CA LEU A 80 14.37 -19.68 15.60
C LEU A 80 13.84 -18.53 16.48
N LEU A 81 13.05 -18.82 17.50
CA LEU A 81 12.58 -17.84 18.49
C LEU A 81 13.56 -17.62 19.64
N ASP A 82 14.39 -18.62 19.93
CA ASP A 82 15.35 -18.58 21.03
C ASP A 82 16.79 -18.24 20.58
N SER A 83 17.00 -18.05 19.28
CA SER A 83 18.30 -17.73 18.70
C SER A 83 18.55 -16.22 18.63
N PRO A 84 19.65 -15.73 19.24
CA PRO A 84 20.11 -14.37 18.97
C PRO A 84 20.58 -14.23 17.52
N ILE A 85 20.73 -13.00 17.07
CA ILE A 85 21.33 -12.74 15.75
C ILE A 85 22.79 -13.22 15.74
N ASP A 86 23.20 -13.87 14.64
CA ASP A 86 24.59 -14.29 14.47
C ASP A 86 25.51 -13.07 14.39
N THR A 87 26.69 -13.15 15.01
CA THR A 87 27.71 -12.10 15.00
C THR A 87 28.33 -11.91 13.63
N THR A 88 28.16 -12.87 12.71
CA THR A 88 28.58 -12.75 11.31
C THR A 88 27.63 -11.91 10.46
N VAL A 89 26.42 -11.61 10.94
CA VAL A 89 25.49 -10.73 10.20
C VAL A 89 26.04 -9.31 10.25
N PRO A 90 26.14 -8.61 9.10
CA PRO A 90 26.57 -7.22 9.07
C PRO A 90 25.74 -6.38 10.05
N GLN A 91 26.40 -5.78 11.05
CA GLN A 91 25.73 -4.93 12.06
C GLN A 91 25.45 -3.52 11.53
N GLU A 92 25.22 -3.38 10.23
CA GLU A 92 24.87 -2.12 9.59
C GLU A 92 23.34 -1.92 9.59
N GLY A 93 22.89 -0.68 9.38
CA GLY A 93 21.47 -0.36 9.34
C GLY A 93 20.77 -0.55 10.69
N ILE A 94 19.59 -1.18 10.70
CA ILE A 94 18.76 -1.26 11.92
C ILE A 94 19.39 -2.11 13.03
N VAL A 95 20.18 -3.12 12.65
CA VAL A 95 20.85 -4.01 13.62
C VAL A 95 21.87 -3.21 14.44
N GLY A 96 22.64 -2.34 13.79
CA GLY A 96 23.59 -1.44 14.44
C GLY A 96 22.94 -0.29 15.22
N LEU A 97 21.75 0.16 14.82
CA LEU A 97 21.00 1.19 15.56
C LEU A 97 20.43 0.67 16.88
N PHE A 98 20.07 -0.61 16.94
CA PHE A 98 19.45 -1.21 18.13
C PHE A 98 20.08 -2.57 18.51
N PRO A 99 21.38 -2.62 18.80
CA PRO A 99 22.08 -3.89 19.04
C PRO A 99 21.48 -4.67 20.22
N GLY A 100 21.00 -3.97 21.25
CA GLY A 100 20.36 -4.58 22.42
C GLY A 100 19.05 -5.31 22.12
N LEU A 101 18.34 -5.00 21.02
CA LEU A 101 17.13 -5.74 20.62
C LEU A 101 17.49 -7.07 19.94
N PHE A 102 18.52 -7.06 19.10
CA PHE A 102 18.90 -8.20 18.26
C PHE A 102 19.83 -9.20 18.95
N GLN A 103 20.47 -8.83 20.07
CA GLN A 103 21.28 -9.75 20.89
C GLN A 103 20.45 -10.55 21.92
N THR A 104 19.13 -10.37 21.94
CA THR A 104 18.23 -11.16 22.80
C THR A 104 17.89 -12.51 22.18
N LYS A 105 17.24 -13.40 22.96
CA LYS A 105 16.70 -14.67 22.45
C LYS A 105 15.82 -14.50 21.21
N LEU A 106 15.02 -13.44 21.17
CA LEU A 106 14.13 -13.11 20.04
C LEU A 106 14.83 -12.38 18.88
N GLY A 107 16.16 -12.26 18.91
CA GLY A 107 16.93 -11.47 17.96
C GLY A 107 16.71 -11.88 16.51
N TYR A 108 16.78 -13.18 16.22
CA TYR A 108 16.52 -13.71 14.89
C TYR A 108 15.07 -13.45 14.45
N PHE A 109 14.10 -13.66 15.35
CA PHE A 109 12.70 -13.38 15.08
C PHE A 109 12.44 -11.90 14.74
N PHE A 110 13.03 -10.97 15.49
CA PHE A 110 12.90 -9.55 15.19
C PHE A 110 13.51 -9.19 13.85
N LEU A 111 14.68 -9.73 13.51
CA LEU A 111 15.28 -9.51 12.20
C LEU A 111 14.39 -10.04 11.08
N TYR A 112 13.85 -11.26 11.24
CA TYR A 112 12.96 -11.87 10.26
C TYR A 112 11.67 -11.06 10.07
N SER A 113 10.97 -10.74 11.17
CA SER A 113 9.73 -9.95 11.13
C SER A 113 9.99 -8.57 10.53
N TRP A 114 11.10 -7.92 10.91
CA TRP A 114 11.51 -6.64 10.38
C TRP A 114 11.70 -6.68 8.86
N GLY A 115 12.54 -7.61 8.39
CA GLY A 115 12.91 -7.73 6.98
C GLY A 115 11.78 -8.24 6.08
N ARG A 116 10.81 -9.01 6.60
CA ARG A 116 9.71 -9.56 5.80
C ARG A 116 8.44 -8.74 5.84
N PHE A 117 8.11 -8.10 6.96
CA PHE A 117 6.81 -7.47 7.14
C PHE A 117 6.92 -5.96 7.31
N TRP A 118 7.80 -5.50 8.21
CA TRP A 118 7.89 -4.08 8.55
C TRP A 118 8.55 -3.24 7.47
N ILE A 119 9.61 -3.73 6.83
CA ILE A 119 10.30 -2.97 5.79
C ILE A 119 9.37 -2.63 4.62
N ASN A 120 8.53 -3.58 4.19
CA ASN A 120 7.57 -3.35 3.11
C ASN A 120 6.54 -2.29 3.52
N LEU A 121 6.04 -2.33 4.76
CA LEU A 121 5.13 -1.31 5.28
C LEU A 121 5.78 0.08 5.31
N ILE A 122 7.03 0.18 5.76
CA ILE A 122 7.78 1.43 5.78
C ILE A 122 7.95 1.97 4.36
N LEU A 123 8.30 1.11 3.40
CA LEU A 123 8.42 1.52 1.99
C LEU A 123 7.09 2.00 1.42
N ILE A 124 5.98 1.30 1.69
CA ILE A 124 4.64 1.73 1.30
C ILE A 124 4.34 3.13 1.82
N PHE A 125 4.59 3.39 3.11
CA PHE A 125 4.36 4.71 3.70
C PHE A 125 5.32 5.77 3.15
N LEU A 126 6.58 5.43 2.94
CA LEU A 126 7.57 6.35 2.39
C LEU A 126 7.19 6.79 0.98
N VAL A 127 6.87 5.86 0.08
CA VAL A 127 6.47 6.21 -1.30
C VAL A 127 5.12 6.92 -1.34
N ALA A 128 4.16 6.49 -0.51
CA ALA A 128 2.86 7.14 -0.46
C ALA A 128 2.96 8.57 0.07
N TYR A 129 3.70 8.78 1.16
CA TYR A 129 3.90 10.11 1.73
C TYR A 129 4.72 11.03 0.81
N GLY A 130 5.77 10.49 0.19
CA GLY A 130 6.53 11.21 -0.85
C GLY A 130 5.63 11.66 -2.00
N PHE A 131 4.74 10.77 -2.47
CA PHE A 131 3.77 11.11 -3.50
C PHE A 131 2.75 12.15 -3.04
N TRP A 132 2.23 12.05 -1.82
CA TRP A 132 1.34 13.07 -1.25
C TRP A 132 2.01 14.44 -1.15
N ALA A 133 3.27 14.48 -0.70
CA ALA A 133 4.04 15.72 -0.63
C ALA A 133 4.24 16.32 -2.02
N PHE A 134 4.57 15.48 -3.01
CA PHE A 134 4.64 15.87 -4.41
C PHE A 134 3.30 16.45 -4.92
N LEU A 135 2.17 15.77 -4.67
CA LEU A 135 0.85 16.26 -5.08
C LEU A 135 0.48 17.58 -4.41
N LYS A 136 0.81 17.77 -3.12
CA LYS A 136 0.59 19.04 -2.43
C LYS A 136 1.41 20.17 -3.05
N LEU A 137 2.68 19.91 -3.36
CA LEU A 137 3.54 20.88 -4.05
C LEU A 137 2.99 21.19 -5.44
N LEU A 138 2.56 20.17 -6.19
CA LEU A 138 2.00 20.34 -7.53
C LEU A 138 0.69 21.15 -7.49
N LYS A 139 -0.20 20.86 -6.53
CA LYS A 139 -1.45 21.62 -6.32
C LYS A 139 -1.18 23.08 -6.03
N LYS A 140 -0.17 23.40 -5.21
CA LYS A 140 0.22 24.79 -4.91
C LYS A 140 0.61 25.57 -6.16
N HIS A 141 1.24 24.93 -7.15
CA HIS A 141 1.68 25.59 -8.38
C HIS A 141 0.66 25.52 -9.52
N LYS A 142 -0.21 24.51 -9.52
CA LYS A 142 -1.15 24.22 -10.61
C LYS A 142 -2.49 23.75 -10.06
N GLU A 143 -3.17 24.64 -9.33
CA GLU A 143 -4.46 24.34 -8.69
C GLU A 143 -5.52 23.85 -9.68
N ARG A 144 -5.47 24.31 -10.94
CA ARG A 144 -6.41 23.92 -12.01
C ARG A 144 -6.52 22.41 -12.28
N PHE A 145 -5.48 21.63 -11.96
CA PHE A 145 -5.49 20.18 -12.18
C PHE A 145 -6.07 19.40 -11.00
N PHE A 146 -6.37 20.10 -9.90
CA PHE A 146 -6.79 19.50 -8.66
C PHE A 146 -8.16 19.98 -8.24
N ASP A 147 -8.97 19.00 -7.94
CA ASP A 147 -10.28 19.20 -7.37
C ASP A 147 -10.24 18.88 -5.85
N THR A 148 -11.23 19.34 -5.07
CA THR A 148 -11.25 19.14 -3.59
C THR A 148 -11.20 17.66 -3.20
N GLY A 149 -10.15 17.23 -2.48
CA GLY A 149 -9.99 15.83 -2.07
C GLY A 149 -9.17 14.95 -3.01
N GLU A 150 -8.75 15.46 -4.18
CA GLU A 150 -7.99 14.65 -5.15
C GLU A 150 -6.55 14.36 -4.69
N VAL A 151 -5.98 15.22 -3.83
CA VAL A 151 -4.68 14.96 -3.21
C VAL A 151 -4.78 13.77 -2.26
N GLU A 152 -5.85 13.71 -1.48
CA GLU A 152 -6.16 12.61 -0.57
C GLU A 152 -6.48 11.33 -1.33
N LEU A 153 -7.18 11.42 -2.46
CA LEU A 153 -7.40 10.28 -3.35
C LEU A 153 -6.09 9.73 -3.92
N GLY A 154 -5.21 10.60 -4.43
CA GLY A 154 -3.90 10.19 -4.93
C GLY A 154 -3.04 9.53 -3.85
N PHE A 155 -3.08 10.04 -2.63
CA PHE A 155 -2.43 9.42 -1.46
C PHE A 155 -3.05 8.08 -1.09
N LEU A 156 -4.38 7.97 -1.11
CA LEU A 156 -5.06 6.71 -0.86
C LEU A 156 -4.68 5.66 -1.91
N MET A 157 -4.67 6.03 -3.20
CA MET A 157 -4.29 5.12 -4.28
C MET A 157 -2.83 4.66 -4.13
N SER A 158 -1.90 5.53 -3.78
CA SER A 158 -0.51 5.13 -3.55
C SER A 158 -0.36 4.17 -2.35
N LEU A 159 -1.13 4.39 -1.27
CA LEU A 159 -1.20 3.46 -0.13
C LEU A 159 -1.79 2.09 -0.50
N LEU A 160 -2.82 2.06 -1.35
CA LEU A 160 -3.49 0.81 -1.75
C LEU A 160 -2.64 0.00 -2.72
N VAL A 161 -2.08 0.66 -3.74
CA VAL A 161 -1.17 0.02 -4.69
C VAL A 161 0.06 -0.52 -3.97
N GLY A 162 0.68 0.32 -3.12
CA GLY A 162 1.86 -0.05 -2.34
C GLY A 162 3.10 -0.38 -3.17
N TRP A 163 4.19 -0.70 -2.49
CA TRP A 163 5.43 -1.17 -3.11
C TRP A 163 5.33 -2.67 -3.46
N PRO A 164 5.88 -3.16 -4.58
CA PRO A 164 6.58 -2.43 -5.65
C PRO A 164 5.66 -1.90 -6.76
N ASN A 165 4.35 -2.20 -6.71
CA ASN A 165 3.39 -1.84 -7.76
C ASN A 165 3.28 -0.32 -7.99
N PHE A 166 3.71 0.48 -7.02
CA PHE A 166 3.81 1.94 -7.14
C PHE A 166 4.65 2.37 -8.35
N VAL A 167 5.68 1.60 -8.71
CA VAL A 167 6.53 1.86 -9.89
C VAL A 167 5.72 1.79 -11.19
N ILE A 168 4.70 0.93 -11.25
CA ILE A 168 3.78 0.83 -12.39
C ILE A 168 2.68 1.89 -12.32
N PHE A 169 2.23 2.22 -11.11
CA PHE A 169 1.19 3.22 -10.89
C PHE A 169 1.56 4.59 -11.44
N ILE A 170 2.78 5.08 -11.22
CA ILE A 170 3.21 6.41 -11.69
C ILE A 170 3.11 6.58 -13.22
N PRO A 171 3.73 5.72 -14.05
CA PRO A 171 3.56 5.82 -15.51
C PRO A 171 2.11 5.55 -15.93
N ALA A 172 1.39 4.67 -15.24
CA ALA A 172 -0.03 4.46 -15.50
C ALA A 172 -0.87 5.72 -15.24
N VAL A 173 -0.57 6.51 -14.20
CA VAL A 173 -1.22 7.82 -13.95
C VAL A 173 -0.97 8.75 -15.12
N PHE A 174 0.28 8.87 -15.57
CA PHE A 174 0.64 9.75 -16.68
C PHE A 174 -0.11 9.38 -17.97
N LEU A 175 -0.11 8.09 -18.33
CA LEU A 175 -0.85 7.59 -19.48
C LEU A 175 -2.36 7.81 -19.31
N SER A 176 -2.89 7.57 -18.11
CA SER A 176 -4.32 7.79 -17.82
C SER A 176 -4.71 9.25 -17.92
N VAL A 177 -3.85 10.21 -17.53
CA VAL A 177 -4.10 11.65 -17.73
C VAL A 177 -4.28 11.96 -19.21
N ILE A 178 -3.40 11.43 -20.08
CA ILE A 178 -3.48 11.64 -21.53
C ILE A 178 -4.79 11.06 -22.07
N LEU A 179 -5.08 9.80 -21.76
CA LEU A 179 -6.28 9.11 -22.27
C LEU A 179 -7.57 9.79 -21.80
N VAL A 180 -7.67 10.12 -20.50
CA VAL A 180 -8.83 10.82 -19.94
C VAL A 180 -8.97 12.22 -20.53
N SER A 181 -7.85 12.93 -20.76
CA SER A 181 -7.89 14.26 -21.38
C SER A 181 -8.40 14.23 -22.81
N ILE A 182 -7.94 13.26 -23.61
CA ILE A 182 -8.44 13.05 -24.98
C ILE A 182 -9.94 12.73 -24.96
N PHE A 183 -10.36 11.82 -24.07
CA PHE A 183 -11.77 11.45 -23.94
C PHE A 183 -12.64 12.64 -23.56
N ARG A 184 -12.26 13.41 -22.54
CA ARG A 184 -13.01 14.61 -22.11
C ARG A 184 -13.06 15.69 -23.19
N GLY A 185 -11.95 15.92 -23.88
CA GLY A 185 -11.88 16.91 -24.94
C GLY A 185 -12.76 16.58 -26.15
N ILE A 186 -12.76 15.32 -26.58
CA ILE A 186 -13.52 14.88 -27.77
C ILE A 186 -15.00 14.67 -27.44
N PHE A 187 -15.32 13.92 -26.38
CA PHE A 187 -16.69 13.48 -26.11
C PHE A 187 -17.46 14.43 -25.20
N LEU A 188 -16.81 14.98 -24.18
CA LEU A 188 -17.46 15.86 -23.19
C LEU A 188 -17.29 17.35 -23.52
N LYS A 189 -16.43 17.68 -24.51
CA LYS A 189 -16.09 19.05 -24.90
C LYS A 189 -15.59 19.91 -23.74
N GLU A 190 -14.99 19.27 -22.73
CA GLU A 190 -14.43 19.94 -21.57
C GLU A 190 -12.91 20.10 -21.75
N PRO A 191 -12.39 21.33 -21.75
CA PRO A 191 -10.97 21.57 -22.03
C PRO A 191 -10.04 21.20 -20.86
N TYR A 192 -10.58 20.97 -19.66
CA TYR A 192 -9.79 20.75 -18.45
C TYR A 192 -10.02 19.36 -17.85
N THR A 193 -8.92 18.68 -17.52
CA THR A 193 -8.94 17.35 -16.90
C THR A 193 -8.35 17.42 -15.50
N THR A 194 -9.12 16.98 -14.52
CA THR A 194 -8.67 16.80 -13.14
C THR A 194 -8.03 15.43 -12.95
N LEU A 195 -7.25 15.26 -11.88
CA LEU A 195 -6.44 14.05 -11.67
C LEU A 195 -7.20 12.88 -11.04
N GLY A 196 -8.45 13.09 -10.57
CA GLY A 196 -9.22 12.07 -9.87
C GLY A 196 -9.43 10.78 -10.66
N TRP A 197 -10.03 10.87 -11.86
CA TRP A 197 -10.21 9.71 -12.74
C TRP A 197 -8.89 9.05 -13.17
N PRO A 198 -7.86 9.81 -13.59
CA PRO A 198 -6.54 9.25 -13.83
C PRO A 198 -5.97 8.43 -12.67
N PHE A 199 -6.14 8.88 -11.41
CA PHE A 199 -5.70 8.10 -10.25
C PHE A 199 -6.48 6.80 -10.08
N ILE A 200 -7.81 6.82 -10.28
CA ILE A 200 -8.65 5.62 -10.17
C ILE A 200 -8.28 4.60 -11.24
N VAL A 201 -8.15 5.03 -12.50
CA VAL A 201 -7.81 4.13 -13.62
C VAL A 201 -6.42 3.53 -13.42
N ALA A 202 -5.43 4.37 -13.09
CA ALA A 202 -4.08 3.90 -12.83
C ALA A 202 -4.01 2.97 -11.60
N GLY A 203 -4.78 3.28 -10.55
CA GLY A 203 -4.92 2.45 -9.36
C GLY A 203 -5.49 1.07 -9.70
N ALA A 204 -6.54 1.00 -10.51
CA ALA A 204 -7.11 -0.26 -10.98
C ALA A 204 -6.08 -1.10 -11.75
N ILE A 205 -5.37 -0.48 -12.70
CA ILE A 205 -4.34 -1.14 -13.50
C ILE A 205 -3.23 -1.69 -12.58
N ALA A 206 -2.73 -0.88 -11.65
CA ALA A 206 -1.64 -1.26 -10.77
C ALA A 206 -2.05 -2.34 -9.75
N ILE A 207 -3.28 -2.31 -9.22
CA ILE A 207 -3.78 -3.32 -8.28
C ILE A 207 -3.98 -4.67 -8.99
N VAL A 208 -4.58 -4.68 -10.18
CA VAL A 208 -4.93 -5.93 -10.89
C VAL A 208 -3.73 -6.51 -11.64
N PHE A 209 -2.97 -5.68 -12.34
CA PHE A 209 -1.91 -6.11 -13.25
C PHE A 209 -0.49 -5.75 -12.79
N GLY A 210 -0.32 -5.04 -11.67
CA GLY A 210 1.00 -4.58 -11.21
C GLY A 210 2.01 -5.71 -11.06
N ASN A 211 1.61 -6.82 -10.44
CA ASN A 211 2.49 -7.97 -10.27
C ASN A 211 2.93 -8.59 -11.61
N TYR A 212 2.02 -8.64 -12.58
CA TYR A 212 2.31 -9.13 -13.93
C TYR A 212 3.35 -8.23 -14.61
N PHE A 213 3.15 -6.91 -14.57
CA PHE A 213 4.10 -5.96 -15.17
C PHE A 213 5.47 -5.97 -14.48
N ILE A 214 5.52 -6.04 -13.14
CA ILE A 214 6.79 -6.16 -12.41
C ILE A 214 7.56 -7.41 -12.83
N THR A 215 6.88 -8.55 -13.02
CA THR A 215 7.52 -9.77 -13.53
C THR A 215 7.94 -9.64 -14.99
N ALA A 216 7.05 -9.14 -15.86
CA ALA A 216 7.32 -9.02 -17.30
C ALA A 216 8.47 -8.06 -17.61
N LEU A 217 8.63 -6.99 -16.83
CA LEU A 217 9.71 -6.01 -16.96
C LEU A 217 10.99 -6.43 -16.23
N ASN A 218 11.04 -7.64 -15.67
CA ASN A 218 12.15 -8.16 -14.88
C ASN A 218 12.55 -7.24 -13.70
N LEU A 219 11.57 -6.54 -13.11
CA LEU A 219 11.75 -5.66 -11.95
C LEU A 219 11.63 -6.44 -10.63
N GLY A 220 11.96 -7.73 -10.66
CA GLY A 220 11.86 -8.64 -9.51
C GLY A 220 12.73 -8.22 -8.33
N VAL A 221 13.84 -7.51 -8.59
CA VAL A 221 14.75 -6.96 -7.57
C VAL A 221 14.05 -5.99 -6.61
N LEU A 222 12.91 -5.43 -7.01
CA LEU A 222 12.13 -4.51 -6.18
C LEU A 222 11.20 -5.25 -5.21
N ARG A 223 11.00 -6.56 -5.36
CA ARG A 223 10.19 -7.35 -4.42
C ARG A 223 11.02 -7.60 -3.16
N ILE A 224 10.50 -7.14 -2.03
CA ILE A 224 11.08 -7.35 -0.69
C ILE A 224 10.13 -8.24 0.11
#